data_AF-A0A7S2FE76-F1
#
_entry.id   AF-A0A7S2FE76-F1
#
_cell.length_a   1.000
_cell.length_b   1.000
_cell.length_c   1.000
_cell.angle_alpha   90.00
_cell.angle_beta   90.00
_cell.angle_gamma   90.00
#
_symmetry.space_group_name_H-M   'P 1'
#
loop_
_entity.id
_entity.type
_entity.pdbx_description
1 polymer ?
#
loop_
_entity_poly.entity_id
_entity_poly.type
_entity_poly.pdbx_seq_one_letter_code
_entity_poly.pdbx_strand_id
1 'polypeptide(L)'
;VMLSDDLWGFEYLFDGRDDLVADAATYPRITNQEANGRAKTAEKFEVTPVGAAKALDMLMRSKGAHLSGAYPCANTGFAMKMAPLTTSHFIVGDFIVVDVLGCCLRFDERFELKEDYDLTAQHLAKHGVVTRANRLFVKALHRVNPGGAVAVRTSKKEDWHIKLLRQKWPGVFLNHRRKNEVMMRWKGYEKMSEPEAKKKSTSASKKRRSVSTRDRENKLAETPNQVPNRERSINRKRQKNAAKV
;
A
#
# COMPACT_ATOMS: atom_id res chain seq x y z
N VAL A 1 -19.74 9.87 -12.43
CA VAL A 1 -19.41 9.01 -11.27
C VAL A 1 -20.17 7.71 -11.47
N MET A 2 -19.48 6.59 -11.62
CA MET A 2 -20.12 5.27 -11.57
C MET A 2 -20.03 4.80 -10.12
N LEU A 3 -21.17 4.40 -9.54
CA LEU A 3 -21.22 3.91 -8.17
C LEU A 3 -21.55 2.44 -8.21
N SER A 4 -20.82 1.67 -7.40
CA SER A 4 -21.15 0.27 -7.15
C SER A 4 -22.39 0.21 -6.25
N ASP A 5 -23.24 -0.78 -6.47
CA ASP A 5 -24.49 -1.01 -5.75
C ASP A 5 -24.28 -1.43 -4.28
N ASP A 6 -23.05 -1.84 -3.94
CA ASP A 6 -22.64 -2.20 -2.59
C ASP A 6 -22.17 -1.01 -1.74
N LEU A 7 -22.05 0.19 -2.32
CA LEU A 7 -21.67 1.41 -1.61
C LEU A 7 -22.90 2.01 -0.93
N TRP A 8 -22.82 2.21 0.39
CA TRP A 8 -23.93 2.78 1.16
C TRP A 8 -23.59 4.08 1.90
N GLY A 9 -22.33 4.52 1.90
CA GLY A 9 -21.99 5.81 2.47
C GLY A 9 -20.53 6.20 2.34
N PHE A 10 -20.27 7.50 2.54
CA PHE A 10 -18.93 8.06 2.63
C PHE A 10 -18.81 8.88 3.91
N GLU A 11 -17.66 8.78 4.56
CA GLU A 11 -17.38 9.49 5.80
C GLU A 11 -16.03 10.19 5.67
N TYR A 12 -16.00 11.49 5.97
CA TYR A 12 -14.76 12.24 6.13
C TYR A 12 -14.48 12.43 7.63
N LEU A 13 -13.26 12.11 8.05
CA LEU A 13 -12.82 12.20 9.44
C LEU A 13 -11.94 13.43 9.62
N PHE A 14 -12.35 14.36 10.48
CA PHE A 14 -11.66 15.63 10.72
C PHE A 14 -11.20 15.74 12.18
N ASP A 15 -9.91 15.94 12.44
CA ASP A 15 -9.37 16.10 13.81
C ASP A 15 -9.00 17.55 14.18
N GLY A 16 -9.42 18.53 13.36
CA GLY A 16 -9.05 19.94 13.54
C GLY A 16 -7.61 20.28 13.15
N ARG A 17 -6.82 19.29 12.70
CA ARG A 17 -5.40 19.43 12.35
C ARG A 17 -5.09 18.95 10.92
N ASP A 18 -6.13 18.62 10.16
CA ASP A 18 -5.99 18.27 8.76
C ASP A 18 -5.67 19.54 7.96
N ASP A 19 -4.38 19.85 7.83
CA ASP A 19 -3.94 20.53 6.62
C ASP A 19 -4.09 19.52 5.48
N LEU A 20 -5.17 19.66 4.71
CA LEU A 20 -5.56 18.75 3.62
C LEU A 20 -4.45 18.56 2.58
N VAL A 21 -3.45 19.45 2.57
CA VAL A 21 -2.33 19.45 1.64
C VAL A 21 -1.03 18.97 2.28
N ALA A 22 -0.99 18.79 3.61
CA ALA A 22 0.17 18.24 4.31
C ALA A 22 0.45 16.84 3.79
N ASP A 23 1.62 16.70 3.19
CA ASP A 23 2.07 15.44 2.63
C ASP A 23 2.80 14.58 3.67
N ALA A 24 3.15 13.37 3.26
CA ALA A 24 3.82 12.41 4.13
C ALA A 24 5.20 12.87 4.63
N ALA A 25 5.83 13.88 4.02
CA ALA A 25 7.15 14.36 4.44
C ALA A 25 7.06 15.29 5.65
N THR A 26 6.01 16.09 5.75
CA THR A 26 5.82 17.07 6.84
C THR A 26 4.92 16.58 7.96
N TYR A 27 4.16 15.50 7.73
CA TYR A 27 3.22 14.99 8.73
C TYR A 27 3.91 14.34 9.95
N PRO A 28 3.54 14.72 11.18
CA PRO A 28 4.21 14.25 12.39
C PRO A 28 4.06 12.74 12.59
N ARG A 29 5.14 12.09 13.02
CA ARG A 29 5.10 10.69 13.44
C ARG A 29 4.48 10.61 14.83
N ILE A 30 3.30 10.01 14.91
CA ILE A 30 2.56 9.83 16.16
C ILE A 30 2.50 8.36 16.59
N THR A 31 2.32 8.15 17.90
CA THR A 31 2.18 6.81 18.47
C THR A 31 0.82 6.19 18.11
N ASN A 32 0.66 4.86 18.27
CA ASN A 32 -0.64 4.21 18.10
C ASN A 32 -1.68 4.75 19.09
N GLN A 33 -1.27 5.01 20.33
CA GLN A 33 -2.16 5.54 21.38
C GLN A 33 -2.66 6.94 21.02
N GLU A 34 -1.77 7.81 20.57
CA GLU A 34 -2.12 9.15 20.13
C GLU A 34 -3.04 9.13 18.91
N ALA A 35 -2.74 8.31 17.91
CA ALA A 35 -3.56 8.20 16.70
C ALA A 35 -4.97 7.67 16.99
N ASN A 36 -5.08 6.68 17.87
CA ASN A 36 -6.38 6.17 18.34
C ASN A 36 -7.13 7.25 19.14
N GLY A 37 -6.42 8.05 19.94
CA GLY A 37 -6.98 9.19 20.65
C GLY A 37 -7.58 10.22 19.68
N ARG A 38 -6.82 10.64 18.67
CA ARG A 38 -7.27 11.55 17.61
C ARG A 38 -8.48 11.00 16.87
N ALA A 39 -8.43 9.73 16.45
CA ALA A 39 -9.54 9.09 15.75
C ALA A 39 -10.83 9.01 16.59
N LYS A 40 -10.71 8.93 17.93
CA LYS A 40 -11.86 8.88 18.84
C LYS A 40 -12.51 10.26 19.01
N THR A 41 -11.74 11.33 19.00
CA THR A 41 -12.23 12.70 19.17
C THR A 41 -12.51 13.43 17.86
N ALA A 42 -12.15 12.82 16.73
CA ALA A 42 -12.36 13.41 15.41
C ALA A 42 -13.86 13.50 15.07
N GLU A 43 -14.22 14.62 14.46
CA GLU A 43 -15.54 14.85 13.90
C GLU A 43 -15.71 14.02 12.62
N LYS A 44 -16.94 13.56 12.41
CA LYS A 44 -17.31 12.72 11.28
C LYS A 44 -18.34 13.43 10.44
N PHE A 45 -17.97 13.70 9.20
CA PHE A 45 -18.85 14.31 8.23
C PHE A 45 -19.33 13.26 7.25
N GLU A 46 -20.64 13.17 7.08
CA GLU A 46 -21.20 12.42 5.97
C GLU A 46 -20.95 13.19 4.67
N VAL A 47 -20.47 12.48 3.66
CA VAL A 47 -20.14 13.08 2.37
C VAL A 47 -20.96 12.40 1.28
N THR A 48 -21.49 13.18 0.34
CA THR A 48 -22.14 12.59 -0.83
C THR A 48 -21.09 11.97 -1.76
N PRO A 49 -21.43 10.94 -2.56
CA PRO A 49 -20.49 10.36 -3.51
C PRO A 49 -19.92 11.40 -4.50
N VAL A 50 -20.74 12.37 -4.91
CA VAL A 50 -20.32 13.48 -5.78
C VAL A 50 -19.36 14.43 -5.05
N GLY A 51 -19.63 14.74 -3.78
CA GLY A 51 -18.73 15.56 -2.95
C GLY A 51 -17.37 14.87 -2.77
N ALA A 52 -17.37 13.57 -2.49
CA ALA A 52 -16.17 12.75 -2.39
C ALA A 52 -15.38 12.74 -3.70
N ALA A 53 -16.05 12.54 -4.85
CA ALA A 53 -15.41 12.55 -6.16
C ALA A 53 -14.78 13.92 -6.48
N LYS A 54 -15.47 15.03 -6.18
CA LYS A 54 -14.94 16.38 -6.37
C LYS A 54 -13.71 16.64 -5.51
N ALA A 55 -13.74 16.24 -4.24
CA ALA A 55 -12.59 16.39 -3.36
C ALA A 55 -11.37 15.60 -3.88
N LEU A 56 -11.57 14.35 -4.32
CA LEU A 56 -10.52 13.52 -4.90
C LEU A 56 -9.98 14.10 -6.21
N ASP A 57 -10.84 14.63 -7.10
CA ASP A 57 -10.41 15.32 -8.33
C ASP A 57 -9.55 16.55 -8.03
N MET A 58 -9.94 17.36 -7.04
CA MET A 58 -9.13 18.50 -6.60
C MET A 58 -7.76 18.09 -6.06
N LEU A 59 -7.71 17.06 -5.22
CA LEU A 59 -6.44 16.51 -4.70
C LEU A 59 -5.57 15.97 -5.84
N MET A 60 -6.17 15.23 -6.76
CA MET A 60 -5.52 14.68 -7.95
C MET A 60 -4.85 15.79 -8.78
N ARG A 61 -5.61 16.84 -9.14
CA ARG A 61 -5.12 18.00 -9.89
C ARG A 61 -4.01 18.74 -9.14
N SER A 62 -4.16 18.91 -7.82
CA SER A 62 -3.17 19.63 -6.99
C SER A 62 -1.77 19.00 -6.99
N LYS A 63 -1.67 17.70 -7.31
CA LYS A 63 -0.40 16.95 -7.35
C LYS A 63 0.00 16.50 -8.75
N GLY A 64 -0.73 16.90 -9.80
CA GLY A 64 -0.49 16.42 -11.16
C GLY A 64 -0.67 14.90 -11.31
N ALA A 65 -1.53 14.29 -10.49
CA ALA A 65 -1.86 12.89 -10.60
C ALA A 65 -2.99 12.66 -11.61
N HIS A 66 -3.17 11.40 -12.03
CA HIS A 66 -4.28 10.98 -12.88
C HIS A 66 -5.12 9.86 -12.26
N LEU A 67 -4.80 9.47 -11.02
CA LEU A 67 -5.55 8.52 -10.22
C LEU A 67 -5.63 9.04 -8.79
N SER A 68 -6.84 9.00 -8.24
CA SER A 68 -7.13 9.30 -6.84
C SER A 68 -8.08 8.29 -6.23
N GLY A 69 -8.02 8.14 -4.90
CA GLY A 69 -8.98 7.31 -4.19
C GLY A 69 -8.99 7.51 -2.68
N ALA A 70 -9.90 6.78 -2.06
CA ALA A 70 -10.15 6.83 -0.63
C ALA A 70 -9.20 5.90 0.16
N TYR A 71 -9.30 5.99 1.48
CA TYR A 71 -8.53 5.14 2.39
C TYR A 71 -9.02 3.68 2.37
N PRO A 72 -8.14 2.67 2.27
CA PRO A 72 -8.54 1.30 1.89
C PRO A 72 -9.04 0.44 3.05
N CYS A 73 -9.11 0.95 4.28
CA CYS A 73 -9.62 0.18 5.40
C CYS A 73 -10.38 1.04 6.42
N ALA A 74 -11.29 0.43 7.18
CA ALA A 74 -12.07 1.13 8.19
C ALA A 74 -11.27 1.49 9.48
N ASN A 75 -9.95 1.27 9.51
CA ASN A 75 -9.14 1.54 10.69
C ASN A 75 -8.78 3.03 10.79
N THR A 76 -9.63 3.80 11.46
CA THR A 76 -9.50 5.25 11.65
C THR A 76 -8.23 5.63 12.42
N GLY A 77 -7.78 4.82 13.38
CA GLY A 77 -6.52 5.02 14.09
C GLY A 77 -5.30 4.92 13.17
N PHE A 78 -5.27 3.93 12.28
CA PHE A 78 -4.17 3.80 11.32
C PHE A 78 -4.21 4.90 10.24
N ALA A 79 -5.41 5.33 9.83
CA ALA A 79 -5.57 6.51 8.98
C ALA A 79 -4.92 7.75 9.63
N MET A 80 -5.21 8.01 10.91
CA MET A 80 -4.66 9.15 11.66
C MET A 80 -3.13 9.14 11.79
N LYS A 81 -2.50 7.97 11.74
CA LYS A 81 -1.03 7.86 11.71
C LYS A 81 -0.41 8.30 10.39
N MET A 82 -1.18 8.31 9.32
CA MET A 82 -0.71 8.73 8.01
C MET A 82 -1.10 10.18 7.75
N ALA A 83 -0.32 10.84 6.91
CA ALA A 83 -0.68 12.15 6.39
C ALA A 83 -2.08 12.13 5.76
N PRO A 84 -2.86 13.23 5.84
CA PRO A 84 -4.18 13.30 5.20
C PRO A 84 -4.12 12.97 3.71
N LEU A 85 -3.01 13.34 3.05
CA LEU A 85 -2.73 13.04 1.65
C LEU A 85 -1.44 12.21 1.51
N THR A 86 -1.49 11.15 0.70
CA THR A 86 -0.30 10.38 0.30
C THR A 86 -0.21 10.22 -1.21
N THR A 87 1.02 10.19 -1.75
CA THR A 87 1.27 10.32 -3.20
C THR A 87 1.79 9.06 -3.91
N SER A 88 2.07 8.00 -3.15
CA SER A 88 2.75 6.79 -3.66
C SER A 88 2.20 5.49 -3.08
N HIS A 89 0.95 5.50 -2.63
CA HIS A 89 0.33 4.36 -1.94
C HIS A 89 -0.75 3.72 -2.79
N PHE A 90 -1.03 2.44 -2.49
CA PHE A 90 -2.12 1.68 -3.09
C PHE A 90 -3.46 2.41 -3.04
N ILE A 91 -4.16 2.45 -4.17
CA ILE A 91 -5.52 2.95 -4.34
C ILE A 91 -6.46 1.75 -4.50
N VAL A 92 -7.41 1.60 -3.58
CA VAL A 92 -8.38 0.49 -3.62
C VAL A 92 -9.47 0.74 -4.67
N GLY A 93 -9.94 -0.33 -5.32
CA GLY A 93 -10.97 -0.27 -6.36
C GLY A 93 -12.36 0.16 -5.89
N ASP A 94 -12.63 0.18 -4.58
CA ASP A 94 -13.96 0.51 -4.01
C ASP A 94 -14.48 1.88 -4.45
N PHE A 95 -13.60 2.88 -4.55
CA PHE A 95 -13.93 4.20 -5.06
C PHE A 95 -12.68 4.92 -5.58
N ILE A 96 -12.63 5.09 -6.91
CA ILE A 96 -11.52 5.74 -7.61
C ILE A 96 -12.02 6.89 -8.47
N VAL A 97 -11.18 7.91 -8.60
CA VAL A 97 -11.33 8.99 -9.58
C VAL A 97 -10.15 8.92 -10.53
N VAL A 98 -10.44 8.87 -11.82
CA VAL A 98 -9.45 8.78 -12.89
C VAL A 98 -9.62 9.96 -13.83
N ASP A 99 -8.52 10.63 -14.17
CA ASP A 99 -8.51 11.64 -15.22
C ASP A 99 -8.56 10.97 -16.60
N VAL A 100 -9.76 10.78 -17.13
CA VAL A 100 -9.99 10.11 -18.42
C VAL A 100 -9.55 10.93 -19.63
N LEU A 101 -9.35 12.24 -19.47
CA LEU A 101 -8.90 13.12 -20.57
C LEU A 101 -7.37 13.17 -20.63
N GLY A 102 -6.69 13.16 -19.48
CA GLY A 102 -5.23 13.14 -19.39
C GLY A 102 -4.61 11.75 -19.31
N CYS A 103 -5.41 10.68 -19.19
CA CYS A 103 -4.88 9.31 -19.05
C CYS A 103 -5.56 8.27 -19.95
N CYS A 104 -4.71 7.54 -20.70
CA CYS A 104 -5.12 6.41 -21.53
C CYS A 104 -4.93 5.03 -20.87
N LEU A 105 -4.54 4.96 -19.59
CA LEU A 105 -4.38 3.68 -18.89
C LEU A 105 -5.74 3.00 -18.72
N ARG A 106 -5.73 1.66 -18.72
CA ARG A 106 -6.91 0.80 -18.62
C ARG A 106 -6.60 -0.37 -17.70
N PHE A 107 -7.65 -0.99 -17.17
CA PHE A 107 -7.49 -2.26 -16.47
C PHE A 107 -6.91 -3.30 -17.43
N ASP A 108 -5.96 -4.08 -16.93
CA ASP A 108 -5.41 -5.23 -17.63
C ASP A 108 -6.35 -6.41 -17.40
N GLU A 109 -7.06 -6.83 -18.44
CA GLU A 109 -8.11 -7.85 -18.39
C GLU A 109 -7.60 -9.24 -17.95
N ARG A 110 -6.28 -9.44 -17.86
CA ARG A 110 -5.69 -10.64 -17.24
C ARG A 110 -5.89 -10.69 -15.73
N PHE A 111 -6.20 -9.56 -15.09
CA PHE A 111 -6.51 -9.48 -13.66
C PHE A 111 -8.03 -9.55 -13.44
N GLU A 112 -8.53 -10.72 -13.07
CA GLU A 112 -9.89 -10.90 -12.52
C GLU A 112 -9.97 -10.47 -11.04
N LEU A 113 -8.81 -10.46 -10.37
CA LEU A 113 -8.61 -10.01 -8.99
C LEU A 113 -7.34 -9.15 -8.93
N LYS A 114 -7.32 -8.16 -8.02
CA LYS A 114 -6.17 -7.25 -7.79
C LYS A 114 -5.88 -6.32 -8.97
N GLU A 115 -6.87 -6.07 -9.81
CA GLU A 115 -6.87 -5.11 -10.90
C GLU A 115 -6.58 -3.68 -10.43
N ASP A 116 -7.00 -3.34 -9.21
CA ASP A 116 -6.74 -2.06 -8.54
C ASP A 116 -5.26 -1.88 -8.16
N TYR A 117 -4.60 -2.95 -7.70
CA TYR A 117 -3.16 -2.96 -7.46
C TYR A 117 -2.37 -2.74 -8.74
N ASP A 118 -2.77 -3.42 -9.81
CA ASP A 118 -2.16 -3.25 -11.13
C ASP A 118 -2.36 -1.83 -11.66
N LEU A 119 -3.60 -1.32 -11.66
CA LEU A 119 -3.91 0.03 -12.11
C LEU A 119 -3.12 1.09 -11.31
N THR A 120 -3.03 0.94 -9.99
CA THR A 120 -2.21 1.84 -9.16
C THR A 120 -0.74 1.81 -9.59
N ALA A 121 -0.17 0.62 -9.82
CA ALA A 121 1.21 0.48 -10.27
C ALA A 121 1.42 1.07 -11.68
N GLN A 122 0.47 0.90 -12.60
CA GLN A 122 0.50 1.53 -13.92
C GLN A 122 0.59 3.07 -13.81
N HIS A 123 -0.26 3.69 -12.99
CA HIS A 123 -0.23 5.15 -12.83
C HIS A 123 1.05 5.64 -12.17
N LEU A 124 1.54 4.94 -11.15
CA LEU A 124 2.80 5.31 -10.51
C LEU A 124 4.01 5.12 -11.45
N ALA A 125 4.01 4.09 -12.30
CA ALA A 125 5.07 3.88 -13.29
C ALA A 125 5.05 4.95 -14.40
N LYS A 126 3.87 5.35 -14.86
CA LYS A 126 3.72 6.28 -15.98
C LYS A 126 3.85 7.74 -15.54
N HIS A 127 3.24 8.10 -14.42
CA HIS A 127 3.09 9.49 -13.97
C HIS A 127 3.91 9.82 -12.72
N GLY A 128 4.49 8.81 -12.04
CA GLY A 128 5.29 9.02 -10.82
C GLY A 128 4.47 9.32 -9.56
N VAL A 129 3.16 9.54 -9.69
CA VAL A 129 2.30 10.01 -8.60
C VAL A 129 0.86 9.49 -8.74
N VAL A 130 0.26 9.17 -7.59
CA VAL A 130 -1.18 8.99 -7.39
C VAL A 130 -1.59 9.86 -6.20
N THR A 131 -2.88 9.97 -5.88
CA THR A 131 -3.31 10.65 -4.64
C THR A 131 -4.25 9.78 -3.83
N ARG A 132 -4.02 9.70 -2.52
CA ARG A 132 -4.95 9.01 -1.61
C ARG A 132 -5.34 9.91 -0.46
N ALA A 133 -6.65 10.11 -0.31
CA ALA A 133 -7.23 10.82 0.83
C ALA A 133 -7.38 9.83 2.00
N ASN A 134 -6.49 9.93 2.98
CA ASN A 134 -6.45 9.04 4.14
C ASN A 134 -7.44 9.42 5.24
N ARG A 135 -8.27 10.43 5.01
CA ARG A 135 -9.38 10.86 5.88
C ARG A 135 -10.76 10.60 5.27
N LEU A 136 -10.80 10.19 4.00
CA LEU A 136 -12.03 9.82 3.31
C LEU A 136 -12.19 8.30 3.36
N PHE A 137 -13.30 7.84 3.91
CA PHE A 137 -13.66 6.44 4.07
C PHE A 137 -14.87 6.11 3.22
N VAL A 138 -14.81 4.95 2.58
CA VAL A 138 -15.92 4.38 1.81
C VAL A 138 -16.55 3.27 2.65
N LYS A 139 -17.87 3.30 2.78
CA LYS A 139 -18.65 2.26 3.44
C LYS A 139 -19.27 1.39 2.35
N ALA A 140 -18.76 0.17 2.25
CA ALA A 140 -19.09 -0.80 1.20
C ALA A 140 -19.42 -2.17 1.79
N LEU A 141 -20.31 -2.92 1.13
CA LEU A 141 -20.69 -4.29 1.49
C LEU A 141 -19.95 -5.38 0.70
N HIS A 142 -18.93 -5.02 -0.11
CA HIS A 142 -18.17 -5.92 -1.02
C HIS A 142 -17.62 -7.22 -0.43
N ARG A 143 -17.56 -7.38 0.90
CA ARG A 143 -17.06 -8.62 1.53
C ARG A 143 -18.11 -9.70 1.71
N VAL A 144 -19.39 -9.31 1.72
CA VAL A 144 -20.51 -10.20 2.05
C VAL A 144 -21.55 -10.28 0.94
N ASN A 145 -21.57 -9.31 0.01
CA ASN A 145 -22.51 -9.36 -1.11
C ASN A 145 -22.19 -10.52 -2.07
N PRO A 146 -23.19 -11.37 -2.41
CA PRO A 146 -23.02 -12.39 -3.42
C PRO A 146 -22.90 -11.73 -4.80
N GLY A 147 -21.80 -11.98 -5.52
CA GLY A 147 -21.56 -11.42 -6.85
C GLY A 147 -20.15 -10.87 -7.04
N GLY A 148 -19.87 -10.31 -8.22
CA GLY A 148 -18.62 -9.63 -8.55
C GLY A 148 -17.35 -10.42 -8.19
N ALA A 149 -16.38 -9.73 -7.60
CA ALA A 149 -15.13 -10.34 -7.14
C ALA A 149 -15.35 -11.48 -6.14
N VAL A 150 -16.41 -11.45 -5.32
CA VAL A 150 -16.71 -12.51 -4.34
C VAL A 150 -17.08 -13.82 -5.05
N ALA A 151 -17.83 -13.76 -6.15
CA ALA A 151 -18.27 -14.95 -6.88
C ALA A 151 -17.12 -15.72 -7.54
N VAL A 152 -16.06 -15.00 -7.97
CA VAL A 152 -14.89 -15.60 -8.61
C VAL A 152 -13.73 -15.84 -7.64
N ARG A 153 -13.78 -15.27 -6.42
CA ARG A 153 -12.68 -15.34 -5.45
C ARG A 153 -12.50 -16.75 -4.90
N THR A 154 -11.37 -17.35 -5.26
CA THR A 154 -10.87 -18.57 -4.63
C THR A 154 -9.42 -18.37 -4.19
N SER A 155 -8.94 -19.13 -3.20
CA SER A 155 -7.54 -19.02 -2.78
C SER A 155 -6.56 -19.30 -3.91
N LYS A 156 -6.86 -20.26 -4.79
CA LYS A 156 -6.03 -20.58 -5.95
C LYS A 156 -5.96 -19.41 -6.95
N LYS A 157 -7.09 -18.75 -7.22
CA LYS A 157 -7.13 -17.56 -8.08
C LYS A 157 -6.40 -16.39 -7.45
N GLU A 158 -6.59 -16.11 -6.17
CA GLU A 158 -5.86 -15.06 -5.44
C GLU A 158 -4.33 -15.29 -5.53
N ASP A 159 -3.86 -16.52 -5.27
CA ASP A 159 -2.43 -16.86 -5.36
C ASP A 159 -1.89 -16.70 -6.80
N TRP A 160 -2.68 -17.05 -7.81
CA TRP A 160 -2.30 -16.86 -9.21
C TRP A 160 -2.18 -15.37 -9.57
N HIS A 161 -3.14 -14.54 -9.17
CA HIS A 161 -3.10 -13.10 -9.42
C HIS A 161 -1.94 -12.41 -8.68
N ILE A 162 -1.62 -12.86 -7.46
CA ILE A 162 -0.44 -12.38 -6.72
C ILE A 162 0.86 -12.73 -7.45
N LYS A 163 0.97 -13.93 -8.04
CA LYS A 163 2.12 -14.30 -8.88
C LYS A 163 2.21 -13.42 -10.13
N LEU A 164 1.09 -13.19 -10.80
CA LEU A 164 1.03 -12.33 -11.99
C LEU A 164 1.45 -10.89 -11.66
N LEU A 165 0.94 -10.32 -10.56
CA LEU A 165 1.34 -8.99 -10.07
C LEU A 165 2.86 -8.89 -9.86
N ARG A 166 3.47 -9.90 -9.24
CA ARG A 166 4.92 -9.92 -8.97
C ARG A 166 5.75 -10.10 -10.23
N GLN A 167 5.25 -10.83 -11.21
CA GLN A 167 5.90 -10.96 -12.51
C GLN A 167 5.86 -9.65 -13.29
N LYS A 168 4.70 -8.97 -13.30
CA LYS A 168 4.53 -7.68 -14.00
C LYS A 168 5.23 -6.52 -13.30
N TRP A 169 5.27 -6.53 -11.96
CA TRP A 169 5.86 -5.49 -11.12
C TRP A 169 6.88 -6.05 -10.12
N PRO A 170 8.06 -6.48 -10.58
CA PRO A 170 9.09 -7.03 -9.71
C PRO A 170 9.48 -6.05 -8.59
N GLY A 171 9.56 -6.54 -7.36
CA GLY A 171 9.94 -5.75 -6.18
C GLY A 171 8.86 -4.87 -5.56
N VAL A 172 7.71 -4.66 -6.23
CA VAL A 172 6.64 -3.77 -5.74
C VAL A 172 5.73 -4.44 -4.71
N PHE A 173 5.42 -5.74 -4.89
CA PHE A 173 4.43 -6.45 -4.07
C PHE A 173 5.05 -7.45 -3.10
N LEU A 174 5.00 -7.12 -1.82
CA LEU A 174 5.51 -7.91 -0.71
C LEU A 174 4.43 -8.83 -0.12
N ASN A 175 4.87 -9.87 0.61
CA ASN A 175 3.94 -10.72 1.36
C ASN A 175 3.21 -9.90 2.44
N HIS A 176 1.90 -10.10 2.53
CA HIS A 176 1.12 -9.61 3.67
C HIS A 176 1.07 -10.66 4.79
N ARG A 177 0.68 -10.25 6.00
CA ARG A 177 0.48 -11.17 7.13
C ARG A 177 -0.74 -12.06 6.94
N ARG A 178 -1.75 -11.57 6.23
CA ARG A 178 -2.95 -12.33 5.89
C ARG A 178 -2.71 -13.10 4.60
N LYS A 179 -3.21 -14.33 4.57
CA LYS A 179 -3.21 -15.16 3.37
C LYS A 179 -3.96 -14.43 2.25
N ASN A 180 -3.54 -14.60 0.99
CA ASN A 180 -4.19 -14.05 -0.20
C ASN A 180 -4.23 -12.50 -0.26
N GLU A 181 -3.39 -11.82 0.53
CA GLU A 181 -3.22 -10.37 0.49
C GLU A 181 -1.75 -10.02 0.17
N VAL A 182 -1.54 -8.85 -0.42
CA VAL A 182 -0.21 -8.30 -0.71
C VAL A 182 -0.08 -6.89 -0.19
N MET A 183 1.15 -6.53 0.19
CA MET A 183 1.51 -5.16 0.54
C MET A 183 2.22 -4.51 -0.64
N MET A 184 1.66 -3.42 -1.15
CA MET A 184 2.30 -2.61 -2.18
C MET A 184 3.31 -1.65 -1.55
N ARG A 185 4.54 -1.65 -2.07
CA ARG A 185 5.60 -0.70 -1.70
C ARG A 185 6.25 -0.15 -2.97
N TRP A 186 5.93 1.09 -3.31
CA TRP A 186 6.46 1.73 -4.53
C TRP A 186 7.91 2.22 -4.41
N LYS A 187 8.43 2.32 -3.18
CA LYS A 187 9.84 2.69 -2.95
C LYS A 187 10.75 1.55 -3.41
N GLY A 188 11.43 1.74 -4.54
CA GLY A 188 12.40 0.79 -5.09
C GLY A 188 12.04 0.20 -6.46
N TYR A 189 11.01 0.73 -7.15
CA TYR A 189 10.79 0.37 -8.55
C TYR A 189 11.83 1.08 -9.44
N GLU A 190 12.97 0.44 -9.63
CA GLU A 190 13.85 0.74 -10.75
C GLU A 190 13.19 0.14 -11.98
N LYS A 191 12.75 0.99 -12.92
CA LYS A 191 12.27 0.52 -14.22
C LYS A 191 13.40 -0.33 -14.79
N MET A 192 13.25 -1.65 -14.84
CA MET A 192 14.13 -2.48 -15.65
C MET A 192 14.05 -1.86 -17.03
N SER A 193 15.14 -1.24 -17.46
CA SER A 193 15.21 -0.60 -18.76
C SER A 193 14.70 -1.62 -19.77
N GLU A 194 13.75 -1.19 -20.62
CA GLU A 194 13.41 -1.97 -21.79
C GLU A 194 14.72 -2.35 -22.48
N PRO A 195 14.91 -3.61 -22.91
CA PRO A 195 16.11 -4.00 -23.61
C PRO A 195 16.21 -3.10 -24.84
N GLU A 196 17.09 -2.09 -24.77
CA GLU A 196 17.43 -1.25 -25.91
C GLU A 196 17.78 -2.20 -27.04
N ALA A 197 17.02 -2.12 -28.14
CA ALA A 197 17.29 -2.87 -29.34
C ALA A 197 18.77 -2.63 -29.70
N LYS A 198 19.60 -3.67 -29.52
CA LYS A 198 21.05 -3.61 -29.71
C LYS A 198 21.34 -3.07 -31.12
N LYS A 199 21.66 -1.78 -31.22
CA LYS A 199 22.37 -1.23 -32.37
C LYS A 199 23.74 -1.91 -32.38
N LYS A 200 23.96 -2.77 -33.37
CA LYS A 200 25.28 -3.33 -33.67
C LYS A 200 26.22 -2.19 -34.03
N SER A 201 27.05 -1.75 -33.09
CA SER A 201 28.27 -1.01 -33.41
C SER A 201 29.47 -1.90 -33.12
N THR A 202 30.03 -2.41 -34.19
CA THR A 202 31.37 -2.97 -34.30
C THR A 202 32.42 -1.93 -33.89
N SER A 203 33.32 -2.28 -32.97
CA SER A 203 34.77 -2.09 -33.16
C SER A 203 35.55 -2.57 -31.93
N ALA A 204 36.69 -3.19 -32.24
CA ALA A 204 37.54 -3.95 -31.35
C ALA A 204 38.56 -3.11 -30.56
N SER A 205 39.17 -3.78 -29.57
CA SER A 205 40.49 -3.50 -28.97
C SER A 205 40.52 -2.33 -27.98
N LYS A 206 41.09 -2.43 -26.77
CA LYS A 206 42.42 -2.96 -26.46
C LYS A 206 42.57 -3.21 -24.95
N LYS A 207 43.21 -4.34 -24.62
CA LYS A 207 43.78 -4.74 -23.31
C LYS A 207 44.50 -3.62 -22.56
N ARG A 208 44.40 -3.61 -21.22
CA ARG A 208 45.56 -3.62 -20.31
C ARG A 208 45.19 -4.16 -18.92
N ARG A 209 45.99 -5.15 -18.48
CA ARG A 209 46.04 -5.74 -17.14
C ARG A 209 46.80 -4.82 -16.19
N SER A 210 46.43 -4.82 -14.91
CA SER A 210 47.41 -4.91 -13.82
C SER A 210 46.77 -5.50 -12.57
N VAL A 211 47.34 -6.61 -12.14
CA VAL A 211 47.15 -7.29 -10.87
C VAL A 211 48.01 -6.58 -9.82
N SER A 212 47.52 -6.40 -8.59
CA SER A 212 48.40 -6.52 -7.42
C SER A 212 47.65 -7.14 -6.24
N THR A 213 48.37 -8.02 -5.57
CA THR A 213 47.99 -8.98 -4.55
C THR A 213 48.30 -8.49 -3.13
N ARG A 214 47.70 -9.16 -2.12
CA ARG A 214 48.02 -9.20 -0.67
C ARG A 214 47.45 -8.00 0.11
N ASP A 215 46.71 -8.19 1.20
CA ASP A 215 47.17 -8.84 2.43
C ASP A 215 46.16 -9.73 3.19
N ARG A 216 46.80 -10.55 4.02
CA ARG A 216 46.36 -11.71 4.80
C ARG A 216 45.69 -11.36 6.14
N GLU A 217 44.79 -12.26 6.54
CA GLU A 217 44.64 -12.89 7.88
C GLU A 217 44.91 -12.06 9.15
N ASN A 218 43.87 -11.88 9.99
CA ASN A 218 43.72 -12.58 11.28
C ASN A 218 42.67 -11.90 12.19
N LYS A 219 41.70 -12.68 12.69
CA LYS A 219 41.50 -12.99 14.13
C LYS A 219 40.15 -13.66 14.38
N LEU A 220 40.22 -14.96 14.67
CA LEU A 220 39.26 -15.68 15.52
C LEU A 220 39.45 -15.23 16.98
N ALA A 221 38.35 -14.97 17.67
CA ALA A 221 38.26 -15.13 19.13
C ALA A 221 36.79 -15.41 19.49
N GLU A 222 36.59 -16.59 20.08
CA GLU A 222 35.36 -17.13 20.61
C GLU A 222 34.88 -16.34 21.84
N THR A 223 33.58 -16.34 22.10
CA THR A 223 33.03 -16.45 23.47
C THR A 223 31.56 -16.89 23.43
N PRO A 224 31.11 -17.67 24.43
CA PRO A 224 29.90 -18.49 24.36
C PRO A 224 28.64 -17.70 24.72
N ASN A 225 27.60 -17.83 23.91
CA ASN A 225 26.34 -17.14 24.14
C ASN A 225 25.46 -17.95 25.10
N GLN A 226 25.19 -17.33 26.26
CA GLN A 226 24.33 -17.82 27.32
C GLN A 226 22.86 -17.89 26.86
N VAL A 227 22.20 -18.98 27.25
CA VAL A 227 20.76 -19.22 27.02
C VAL A 227 19.93 -18.44 28.05
N PRO A 228 18.95 -17.59 27.67
CA PRO A 228 18.00 -17.02 28.61
C PRO A 228 16.78 -17.92 28.80
N ASN A 229 16.75 -18.50 29.99
CA ASN A 229 15.68 -19.20 30.70
C ASN A 229 14.27 -18.56 30.51
N ARG A 230 13.36 -19.28 29.83
CA ARG A 230 11.98 -18.80 29.51
C ARG A 230 10.85 -19.62 30.12
N GLU A 231 11.10 -20.34 31.22
CA GLU A 231 10.09 -21.23 31.83
C GLU A 231 9.41 -20.70 33.12
N ARG A 232 9.68 -19.47 33.57
CA ARG A 232 9.03 -18.92 34.79
C ARG A 232 7.70 -18.19 34.59
N SER A 233 7.13 -18.15 33.38
CA SER A 233 5.87 -17.40 33.12
C SER A 233 4.59 -18.25 33.11
N ILE A 234 4.70 -19.58 33.15
CA ILE A 234 3.54 -20.47 33.02
C ILE A 234 2.86 -20.77 34.37
N ASN A 235 3.56 -20.64 35.50
CA ASN A 235 3.01 -20.99 36.82
C ASN A 235 2.22 -19.89 37.55
N ARG A 236 2.18 -18.64 37.04
CA ARG A 236 1.37 -17.57 37.67
C ARG A 236 -0.08 -17.48 37.16
N LYS A 237 -0.41 -18.14 36.04
CA LYS A 237 -1.78 -18.14 35.49
C LYS A 237 -2.68 -19.23 36.06
N ARG A 238 -2.13 -20.27 36.71
CA ARG A 238 -2.93 -21.36 37.29
C ARG A 238 -3.47 -21.09 38.69
N GLN A 239 -2.84 -20.20 39.47
CA GLN A 239 -3.32 -19.89 40.83
C GLN A 239 -4.47 -18.86 40.90
N LYS A 240 -4.76 -18.11 39.83
CA LYS A 240 -5.84 -17.11 39.83
C LYS A 240 -7.23 -17.65 39.51
N ASN A 241 -7.35 -18.91 39.07
CA ASN A 241 -8.64 -19.53 38.72
C ASN A 241 -9.23 -20.41 39.84
N ALA A 242 -8.58 -20.51 41.00
CA ALA A 242 -9.05 -21.31 42.15
C ALA A 242 -9.69 -20.46 43.26
N ALA A 243 -9.88 -19.15 43.07
CA ALA A 243 -10.45 -18.23 44.07
C ALA A 243 -11.78 -17.59 43.62
N LYS A 244 -12.48 -18.22 42.68
CA LYS A 244 -13.83 -17.86 42.25
C LYS A 244 -14.69 -19.12 42.09
N VAL A 245 -14.94 -19.79 43.22
CA VAL A 245 -16.08 -20.69 43.44
C VAL A 245 -16.59 -20.39 44.83
#